data_AF-A0A2N2J254-F1
#
_entry.id   AF-A0A2N2J254-F1
#
_cell.length_a   1.000
_cell.length_b   1.000
_cell.length_c   1.000
_cell.angle_alpha   90.00
_cell.angle_beta   90.00
_cell.angle_gamma   90.00
#
_symmetry.space_group_name_H-M   'P 1'
#
loop_
_entity.id
_entity.type
_entity.pdbx_description
1 polymer ?
#
loop_
_entity_poly.entity_id
_entity_poly.type
_entity_poly.pdbx_seq_one_letter_code
_entity_poly.pdbx_strand_id
1 'polypeptide(L)' 'MWFVNRKEGRVFLHGKDDPVAAADAAAACAGFRPDAEEEIVADEPVSCYNCRYRRWSADSLTCQKHA' A
#
# COMPACT_ATOMS: atom_id res chain seq x y z
N MET A 1 -8.01 -11.15 -0.19
CA MET A 1 -6.62 -11.32 0.27
C MET A 1 -5.77 -10.35 -0.54
N TRP A 2 -5.28 -9.25 0.06
CA TRP A 2 -4.64 -8.16 -0.71
C TRP A 2 -3.11 -8.27 -0.81
N PHE A 3 -2.49 -9.05 0.08
CA PHE A 3 -1.05 -9.14 0.20
C PHE A 3 -0.57 -10.59 0.29
N VAL A 4 0.67 -10.82 -0.17
CA VAL A 4 1.43 -12.05 0.04
C VAL A 4 2.71 -11.76 0.82
N ASN A 5 3.02 -12.59 1.81
CA ASN A 5 4.26 -12.47 2.57
C ASN A 5 5.46 -12.92 1.72
N ARG A 6 6.49 -12.10 1.65
CA ARG A 6 7.80 -12.40 1.05
C ARG A 6 8.90 -12.04 2.05
N LYS A 7 10.15 -12.46 1.78
CA LYS A 7 11.30 -12.08 2.62
C LYS A 7 11.50 -10.56 2.72
N GLU A 8 11.05 -9.82 1.72
CA GLU A 8 11.28 -8.39 1.56
C GLU A 8 10.14 -7.53 2.15
N GLY A 9 9.13 -8.19 2.75
CA GLY A 9 7.90 -7.59 3.26
C GLY A 9 6.66 -8.19 2.61
N ARG A 10 5.51 -7.54 2.79
CA ARG A 10 4.24 -8.02 2.22
C ARG A 10 3.96 -7.33 0.89
N VAL A 11 3.94 -8.10 -0.19
CA VAL A 11 3.74 -7.59 -1.57
C VAL A 11 2.25 -7.50 -1.87
N PHE A 12 1.81 -6.35 -2.38
CA PHE A 12 0.42 -6.13 -2.78
C PHE A 12 0.11 -6.87 -4.08
N LEU A 13 -1.03 -7.56 -4.14
CA LEU A 13 -1.34 -8.49 -5.22
C LEU A 13 -1.97 -7.82 -6.45
N HIS A 14 -2.51 -6.61 -6.30
CA HIS A 14 -3.28 -5.94 -7.35
C HIS A 14 -2.47 -4.89 -8.13
N GLY A 15 -1.16 -4.84 -7.92
CA GLY A 15 -0.27 -3.95 -8.66
C GLY A 15 -0.46 -2.47 -8.34
N LYS A 16 -0.23 -1.60 -9.33
CA LYS A 16 -0.32 -0.13 -9.20
C LYS A 16 -1.62 0.47 -9.73
N ASP A 17 -2.41 -0.31 -10.46
CA ASP A 17 -3.56 0.16 -11.22
C ASP A 17 -4.90 -0.26 -10.59
N ASP A 18 -4.91 -0.55 -9.27
CA ASP A 18 -6.11 -0.94 -8.53
C ASP A 18 -6.27 -0.08 -7.26
N PRO A 19 -6.60 1.21 -7.42
CA PRO A 19 -6.77 2.15 -6.29
C PRO A 19 -7.88 1.72 -5.35
N VAL A 20 -8.93 1.08 -5.86
CA VAL A 20 -10.05 0.57 -5.05
C VAL A 20 -9.57 -0.54 -4.11
N ALA A 21 -8.88 -1.56 -4.62
CA ALA A 21 -8.33 -2.61 -3.76
C ALA A 21 -7.29 -2.07 -2.77
N ALA A 22 -6.51 -1.06 -3.17
CA ALA A 22 -5.53 -0.42 -2.29
C ALA A 22 -6.19 0.38 -1.15
N ALA A 23 -7.32 1.04 -1.43
CA ALA A 23 -8.14 1.73 -0.45
C ALA A 23 -8.82 0.76 0.52
N ASP A 24 -9.46 -0.29 0.01
CA ASP A 24 -10.09 -1.33 0.83
C ASP A 24 -9.09 -1.99 1.79
N ALA A 25 -7.89 -2.30 1.29
CA ALA A 25 -6.84 -2.90 2.09
C ALA A 25 -6.33 -1.94 3.18
N ALA A 26 -6.23 -0.64 2.90
CA ALA A 26 -5.79 0.36 3.86
C ALA A 26 -6.86 0.67 4.92
N ALA A 27 -8.13 0.71 4.52
CA ALA A 27 -9.26 0.91 5.44
C ALA A 27 -9.34 -0.18 6.52
N ALA A 28 -8.96 -1.42 6.17
CA ALA A 28 -8.86 -2.54 7.12
C ALA A 28 -7.53 -2.61 7.89
N CYS A 29 -6.57 -1.72 7.63
CA CYS A 29 -5.21 -1.80 8.16
C CYS A 29 -5.00 -0.89 9.38
N ALA A 30 -4.94 -1.48 10.58
CA ALA A 30 -4.62 -0.74 11.81
C ALA A 30 -3.22 -0.11 11.83
N GLY A 31 -2.32 -0.53 10.92
CA GLY A 31 -0.98 0.03 10.76
C GLY A 31 -0.87 1.12 9.70
N PHE A 32 -1.98 1.50 9.05
CA PHE A 32 -1.98 2.55 8.05
C PHE A 32 -1.47 3.87 8.64
N ARG A 33 -0.62 4.56 7.88
CA ARG A 33 -0.16 5.89 8.21
C ARG A 33 0.03 6.68 6.93
N PRO A 34 -0.68 7.81 6.75
CA PRO A 34 -0.56 8.61 5.54
C PRO A 34 0.89 9.07 5.36
N ASP A 35 1.30 9.18 4.10
CA ASP A 35 2.56 9.79 3.72
C ASP A 35 2.50 11.32 3.78
N ALA A 36 3.62 11.98 3.47
CA ALA A 36 3.63 13.43 3.26
C ALA A 36 2.67 13.82 2.13
N GLU A 37 2.04 14.99 2.24
CA GLU A 37 1.05 15.48 1.26
C GLU A 37 1.61 15.55 -0.17
N GLU A 38 2.90 15.86 -0.30
CA GLU A 38 3.66 15.92 -1.56
C GLU A 38 3.84 14.54 -2.22
N GLU A 39 3.74 13.47 -1.43
CA GLU A 39 3.94 12.08 -1.84
C GLU A 39 2.61 11.32 -2.03
N ILE A 40 1.46 11.99 -1.85
CA ILE A 40 0.14 11.40 -2.09
C ILE A 40 -0.06 11.23 -3.59
N VAL A 41 -0.42 10.02 -4.03
CA VAL A 41 -0.55 9.68 -5.46
C VAL A 41 -1.91 9.10 -5.84
N ALA A 42 -2.71 8.70 -4.86
CA ALA A 42 -4.07 8.20 -5.08
C ALA A 42 -5.10 9.20 -4.55
N ASP A 43 -6.26 9.27 -5.20
CA ASP A 43 -7.37 10.15 -4.83
C ASP A 43 -7.96 9.78 -3.46
N GLU A 44 -7.94 8.49 -3.11
CA GLU A 44 -8.42 8.02 -1.82
C GLU A 44 -7.43 8.37 -0.69
N PRO A 45 -7.82 9.18 0.31
CA PRO A 45 -6.93 9.63 1.37
C PRO A 45 -6.41 8.46 2.23
N VAL A 46 -7.19 7.39 2.33
CA VAL A 46 -6.81 6.14 3.00
C VAL A 46 -6.61 5.07 1.92
N SER A 47 -5.38 4.96 1.42
CA SER A 47 -4.97 3.97 0.42
C SER A 47 -3.58 3.41 0.71
N CYS A 48 -3.33 2.14 0.40
CA CYS A 48 -1.99 1.56 0.50
C CYS A 48 -0.98 2.33 -0.38
N TYR A 49 -1.45 2.96 -1.46
CA TYR A 49 -0.67 3.84 -2.33
C TYR A 49 -0.27 5.15 -1.66
N ASN A 50 -0.97 5.55 -0.60
CA ASN A 50 -0.72 6.78 0.15
C ASN A 50 -0.11 6.51 1.53
N CYS A 51 0.35 5.29 1.78
CA CYS A 51 0.92 4.89 3.07
C CYS A 51 2.44 5.10 3.09
N ARG A 52 2.99 5.70 4.16
CA ARG A 52 4.46 5.91 4.31
C ARG A 52 5.30 4.64 4.34
N TYR A 53 4.66 3.51 4.62
CA TYR A 53 5.31 2.20 4.70
C TYR A 53 5.35 1.48 3.34
N ARG A 54 4.84 2.10 2.26
CA ARG A 54 4.91 1.54 0.92
C ARG A 54 6.33 1.64 0.36
N ARG A 55 6.73 0.64 -0.42
CA ARG A 55 7.91 0.68 -1.29
C ARG A 55 7.48 0.23 -2.67
N TRP A 56 7.52 1.14 -3.64
CA TRP A 56 7.18 0.81 -5.02
C TRP A 56 8.20 -0.14 -5.61
N SER A 57 7.72 -1.16 -6.31
CA SER A 57 8.50 -1.94 -7.28
C SER A 57 8.10 -1.51 -8.69
N ALA A 58 8.60 -2.20 -9.72
CA ALA A 58 8.15 -1.95 -11.09
C ALA A 58 6.64 -2.24 -11.26
N ASP A 59 6.16 -3.33 -10.66
CA ASP A 59 4.82 -3.86 -10.93
C ASP A 59 3.81 -3.65 -9.79
N SER A 60 4.26 -3.34 -8.58
CA SER A 60 3.40 -3.25 -7.38
C SER A 60 4.03 -2.41 -6.26
N LEU A 61 3.57 -2.61 -5.03
CA LEU A 61 4.18 -2.09 -3.81
C LEU A 61 4.43 -3.20 -2.79
N THR A 62 5.39 -2.94 -1.91
CA THR A 62 5.67 -3.76 -0.73
C THR A 62 5.40 -2.96 0.54
N CYS A 63 4.67 -3.55 1.48
CA CYS A 63 4.43 -3.00 2.80
C CYS A 63 5.56 -3.39 3.76
N GLN A 64 6.25 -2.39 4.32
CA GLN A 64 7.37 -2.56 5.26
C GLN A 64 6.97 -2.49 6.75
N LYS A 65 5.69 -2.32 7.06
CA LYS A 65 5.24 -2.18 8.46
C LYS A 65 5.20 -3.52 9.22
N HIS A 66 5.07 -4.63 8.50
CA HIS A 66 4.88 -5.97 9.05
C HIS A 66 5.86 -6.98 8.44
N ALA A 67 7.08 -6.53 8.13
CA ALA A 67 8.17 -7.40 7.70
C ALA A 67 8.67 -8.28 8.86
#